data_AF-A0A534SEV6-F1
#
_entry.id   AF-A0A534SEV6-F1
#
_cell.length_a   1.000
_cell.length_b   1.000
_cell.length_c   1.000
_cell.angle_alpha   90.00
_cell.angle_beta   90.00
_cell.angle_gamma   90.00
#
_symmetry.space_group_name_H-M   'P 1'
#
loop_
_entity.id
_entity.type
_entity.pdbx_description
1 polymer ?
#
loop_
_entity_poly.entity_id
_entity_poly.type
_entity_poly.pdbx_seq_one_letter_code
_entity_poly.pdbx_strand_id
1 'polypeptide(L)'
;IFSNTLGGRTVMALWYHFAIMFEALFILTTLDAGTRVGRFLLQDFLGQIWPPLGRTSWYPSVILTSGLMVGAWGYFLYQGVIDPLGGINSLWPLFGIANQLLAAIALCVVTTILFRTNRVRYVWVSLVPLCWLLAVTMTAGYQKIFSPHLRIGFLAHAADLSARLAAGAVPAEKLAETRTLIFNDRLDAVLTGLFMVLVLVIVAESARQWYRVLSGRQEVAVAEYATAD
;
A
#
# COMPACT_ATOMS: atom_id res chain seq x y z
N ILE A 1 23.99 -12.46 28.35
CA ILE A 1 24.67 -11.28 28.94
C ILE A 1 23.75 -10.55 29.91
N PHE A 2 22.52 -10.18 29.54
CA PHE A 2 21.57 -9.51 30.46
C PHE A 2 20.95 -10.40 31.55
N SER A 3 21.11 -11.73 31.51
CA SER A 3 20.53 -12.66 32.49
C SER A 3 21.30 -12.71 33.83
N ASN A 4 22.57 -12.31 33.87
CA ASN A 4 23.45 -12.56 35.01
C ASN A 4 23.78 -11.32 35.86
N THR A 5 23.28 -10.12 35.51
CA THR A 5 23.72 -8.87 36.16
C THR A 5 22.62 -8.08 36.87
N LEU A 6 21.32 -8.34 36.60
CA LEU A 6 20.20 -7.53 37.12
C LEU A 6 18.95 -8.37 37.51
N GLY A 7 19.07 -9.32 38.44
CA GLY A 7 17.88 -9.98 39.02
C GLY A 7 17.24 -11.09 38.17
N GLY A 8 18.04 -11.73 37.30
CA GLY A 8 18.00 -13.17 36.96
C GLY A 8 16.82 -13.72 36.15
N ARG A 9 15.58 -13.46 36.56
CA ARG A 9 14.34 -14.01 35.95
C ARG A 9 13.15 -13.05 36.04
N THR A 10 13.03 -12.30 37.13
CA THR A 10 11.90 -11.37 37.35
C THR A 10 11.96 -10.16 36.41
N VAL A 11 13.15 -9.57 36.22
CA VAL A 11 13.35 -8.45 35.28
C VAL A 11 13.14 -8.92 33.84
N MET A 12 13.58 -10.13 33.49
CA MET A 12 13.32 -10.71 32.17
C MET A 12 11.83 -10.96 31.94
N ALA A 13 11.11 -11.53 32.90
CA ALA A 13 9.67 -11.73 32.81
C ALA A 13 8.92 -10.40 32.66
N LEU A 14 9.29 -9.37 33.42
CA LEU A 14 8.72 -8.03 33.29
C LEU A 14 9.01 -7.43 31.90
N TRP A 15 10.22 -7.64 31.37
CA TRP A 15 10.59 -7.18 30.03
C TRP A 15 9.84 -7.91 28.91
N TYR A 16 9.60 -9.21 29.05
CA TYR A 16 8.73 -9.96 28.14
C TYR A 16 7.28 -9.45 28.16
N HIS A 17 6.69 -9.24 29.34
CA HIS A 17 5.33 -8.70 29.43
C HIS A 17 5.24 -7.29 28.88
N PHE A 18 6.23 -6.44 29.17
CA PHE A 18 6.31 -5.10 28.63
C PHE A 18 6.39 -5.11 27.11
N ALA A 19 7.25 -5.93 26.52
CA ALA A 19 7.42 -6.03 25.07
C ALA A 19 6.13 -6.49 24.37
N ILE A 20 5.50 -7.56 24.86
CA ILE A 20 4.25 -8.10 24.29
C ILE A 20 3.11 -7.09 24.42
N MET A 21 2.97 -6.44 25.58
CA MET A 21 1.93 -5.42 25.79
C MET A 21 2.17 -4.20 24.91
N PHE A 22 3.41 -3.72 24.81
CA PHE A 22 3.77 -2.59 23.96
C PHE A 22 3.48 -2.87 22.48
N GLU A 23 3.88 -4.03 21.98
CA GLU A 23 3.60 -4.47 20.61
C GLU A 23 2.10 -4.60 20.37
N ALA A 24 1.36 -5.23 21.28
CA ALA A 24 -0.09 -5.36 21.19
C ALA A 24 -0.81 -4.00 21.16
N LEU A 25 -0.39 -3.06 22.02
CA LEU A 25 -0.95 -1.69 22.04
C LEU A 25 -0.64 -0.94 20.74
N PHE A 26 0.57 -1.09 20.19
CA PHE A 26 0.94 -0.50 18.92
C PHE A 26 0.09 -1.05 17.77
N ILE A 27 -0.09 -2.38 17.71
CA ILE A 27 -0.94 -3.04 16.72
C ILE A 27 -2.40 -2.57 16.87
N LEU A 28 -2.94 -2.56 18.09
CA LEU A 28 -4.33 -2.16 18.34
C LEU A 28 -4.57 -0.69 17.97
N THR A 29 -3.64 0.20 18.29
CA THR A 29 -3.73 1.62 17.91
C THR A 29 -3.72 1.79 16.40
N THR A 30 -2.85 1.06 15.71
CA THR A 30 -2.76 1.09 14.24
C THR A 30 -4.04 0.52 13.61
N LEU A 31 -4.57 -0.57 14.14
CA LEU A 31 -5.82 -1.17 13.65
C LEU A 31 -7.04 -0.29 13.92
N ASP A 32 -7.13 0.39 15.07
CA ASP A 32 -8.22 1.33 15.36
C ASP A 32 -8.21 2.51 14.37
N ALA A 33 -7.05 3.16 14.23
CA ALA A 33 -6.88 4.26 13.29
C ALA A 33 -7.15 3.80 11.84
N GLY A 34 -6.62 2.64 11.46
CA GLY A 34 -6.82 2.04 10.13
C GLY A 34 -8.29 1.67 9.86
N THR A 35 -9.02 1.14 10.83
CA THR A 35 -10.46 0.83 10.71
C THR A 35 -11.26 2.11 10.54
N ARG A 36 -10.92 3.17 11.27
CA ARG A 36 -11.58 4.46 11.17
C ARG A 36 -11.41 5.08 9.78
N VAL A 37 -10.17 5.15 9.30
CA VAL A 37 -9.84 5.67 7.96
C VAL A 37 -10.45 4.78 6.87
N GLY A 38 -10.30 3.46 6.99
CA GLY A 38 -10.85 2.49 6.04
C GLY A 38 -12.36 2.58 5.91
N ARG A 39 -13.08 2.78 7.02
CA ARG A 39 -14.51 3.05 7.01
C ARG A 39 -14.85 4.30 6.21
N PHE A 40 -14.14 5.40 6.42
CA PHE A 40 -14.37 6.63 5.66
C PHE A 40 -14.12 6.44 4.16
N LEU A 41 -13.02 5.77 3.79
CA LEU A 41 -12.72 5.44 2.40
C LEU A 41 -13.80 4.54 1.77
N LEU A 42 -14.29 3.55 2.51
CA LEU A 42 -15.35 2.66 2.05
C LEU A 42 -16.69 3.40 1.90
N GLN A 43 -17.02 4.30 2.83
CA GLN A 43 -18.20 5.15 2.74
C GLN A 43 -18.14 6.10 1.54
N ASP A 44 -16.98 6.72 1.29
CA ASP A 44 -16.78 7.59 0.12
C ASP A 44 -16.94 6.82 -1.18
N PHE A 45 -16.33 5.63 -1.28
CA PHE A 45 -16.47 4.75 -2.44
C PHE A 45 -17.91 4.29 -2.66
N LEU A 46 -18.56 3.75 -1.63
CA LEU A 46 -19.95 3.29 -1.71
C LEU A 46 -20.93 4.45 -1.93
N GLY A 47 -20.59 5.65 -1.47
CA GLY A 47 -21.36 6.88 -1.71
C GLY A 47 -21.42 7.28 -3.18
N GLN A 48 -20.40 6.92 -3.98
CA GLN A 48 -20.41 7.12 -5.43
C GLN A 48 -21.39 6.17 -6.14
N ILE A 49 -21.64 4.98 -5.58
CA ILE A 49 -22.56 3.98 -6.13
C ILE A 49 -23.99 4.25 -5.64
N TRP A 50 -24.14 4.51 -4.34
CA TRP A 50 -25.43 4.78 -3.71
C TRP A 50 -25.33 5.94 -2.68
N PRO A 51 -25.90 7.12 -2.97
CA PRO A 51 -25.75 8.33 -2.15
C PRO A 51 -26.07 8.21 -0.64
N PRO A 52 -27.03 7.39 -0.17
CA PRO A 52 -27.28 7.20 1.25
C PRO A 52 -26.12 6.53 1.99
N LEU A 53 -25.33 5.67 1.32
CA LEU A 53 -24.21 4.96 1.94
C LEU A 53 -23.01 5.88 2.23
N GLY A 54 -22.88 6.99 1.51
CA GLY A 54 -21.86 8.02 1.78
C GLY A 54 -22.20 8.94 2.96
N ARG A 55 -23.40 8.84 3.56
CA ARG A 55 -23.80 9.70 4.67
C ARG A 55 -23.19 9.21 5.99
N THR A 56 -22.19 9.93 6.49
CA THR A 56 -21.50 9.63 7.76
C THR A 56 -22.38 9.76 9.00
N SER A 57 -23.51 10.46 8.91
CA SER A 57 -24.52 10.62 9.97
C SER A 57 -25.57 9.51 10.00
N TRP A 58 -25.60 8.62 9.01
CA TRP A 58 -26.61 7.57 8.91
C TRP A 58 -26.13 6.28 9.59
N TYR A 59 -26.71 5.98 10.76
CA TYR A 59 -26.34 4.82 11.58
C TYR A 59 -26.24 3.49 10.82
N PRO A 60 -27.17 3.12 9.92
CA PRO A 60 -27.05 1.89 9.13
C PRO A 60 -25.80 1.86 8.23
N SER A 61 -25.45 2.97 7.58
CA SER A 61 -24.20 3.04 6.78
C SER A 61 -22.98 2.87 7.68
N VAL A 62 -22.97 3.54 8.83
CA VAL A 62 -21.85 3.46 9.78
C VAL A 62 -21.66 2.04 10.30
N ILE A 63 -22.73 1.36 10.71
CA ILE A 63 -22.66 -0.02 11.22
C ILE A 63 -22.24 -0.99 10.11
N LEU A 64 -22.82 -0.86 8.91
CA LEU A 64 -22.47 -1.72 7.77
C LEU A 64 -21.00 -1.57 7.38
N THR A 65 -20.56 -0.34 7.14
CA THR A 65 -19.17 -0.07 6.71
C THR A 65 -18.15 -0.40 7.79
N SER A 66 -18.47 -0.18 9.08
CA SER A 66 -17.62 -0.62 10.19
C SER A 66 -17.56 -2.14 10.29
N GLY A 67 -18.70 -2.83 10.19
CA GLY A 67 -18.77 -4.29 10.23
C GLY A 67 -18.00 -4.94 9.08
N LEU A 68 -18.10 -4.37 7.87
CA LEU A 68 -17.32 -4.81 6.72
C LEU A 68 -15.81 -4.60 6.94
N MET A 69 -15.41 -3.44 7.46
CA MET A 69 -13.99 -3.15 7.69
C MET A 69 -13.39 -4.05 8.78
N VAL A 70 -14.08 -4.21 9.92
CA VAL A 70 -13.65 -5.11 11.00
C VAL A 70 -13.66 -6.56 10.53
N GLY A 71 -14.68 -6.97 9.77
CA GLY A 71 -14.75 -8.30 9.16
C GLY A 71 -13.59 -8.56 8.19
N ALA A 72 -13.21 -7.56 7.38
CA ALA A 72 -12.06 -7.66 6.49
C ALA A 72 -10.74 -7.82 7.26
N TRP A 73 -10.53 -7.08 8.35
CA TRP A 73 -9.38 -7.29 9.24
C TRP A 73 -9.38 -8.70 9.85
N GLY A 74 -10.54 -9.16 10.32
CA GLY A 74 -10.70 -10.52 10.86
C GLY A 74 -10.40 -11.60 9.83
N TYR A 75 -10.85 -11.41 8.58
CA TYR A 75 -10.53 -12.30 7.47
C TYR A 75 -9.02 -12.30 7.15
N PHE A 76 -8.38 -11.13 7.14
CA PHE A 76 -6.93 -11.03 6.96
C PHE A 76 -6.17 -11.78 8.07
N LEU A 77 -6.60 -11.65 9.33
CA LEU A 77 -6.02 -12.39 10.45
C LEU A 77 -6.19 -13.90 10.27
N TYR A 78 -7.40 -14.34 9.90
CA TYR A 78 -7.71 -15.75 9.65
C TYR A 78 -6.83 -16.35 8.53
N GLN A 79 -6.71 -15.64 7.41
CA GLN A 79 -5.84 -16.05 6.30
C GLN A 79 -4.36 -16.08 6.71
N GLY A 80 -3.90 -15.09 7.49
CA GLY A 80 -2.54 -15.04 8.00
C GLY A 80 -2.18 -16.19 8.96
N VAL A 81 -3.17 -16.80 9.62
CA VAL A 81 -2.97 -17.96 10.51
C VAL A 81 -3.02 -19.29 9.75
N ILE A 82 -3.91 -19.42 8.76
CA ILE A 82 -4.17 -20.70 8.08
C ILE A 82 -3.28 -20.94 6.87
N ASP A 83 -2.83 -19.89 6.19
CA ASP A 83 -1.94 -20.02 5.04
C ASP A 83 -0.48 -19.85 5.47
N PRO A 84 0.26 -20.96 5.71
CA PRO A 84 1.64 -20.90 6.21
C PRO A 84 2.61 -20.25 5.21
N LEU A 85 2.23 -20.11 3.92
CA LEU A 85 3.18 -19.78 2.85
C LEU A 85 2.72 -18.61 1.95
N GLY A 86 1.45 -18.23 1.91
CA GLY A 86 0.92 -17.25 0.95
C GLY A 86 0.35 -15.94 1.52
N GLY A 87 -0.28 -15.93 2.69
CA GLY A 87 -1.02 -14.76 3.18
C GLY A 87 -0.16 -13.51 3.42
N ILE A 88 0.81 -13.58 4.34
CA ILE A 88 1.64 -12.44 4.72
C ILE A 88 2.75 -12.17 3.68
N ASN A 89 3.33 -13.23 3.11
CA ASN A 89 4.46 -13.11 2.18
C ASN A 89 4.07 -12.50 0.83
N SER A 90 2.83 -12.75 0.35
CA SER A 90 2.31 -12.13 -0.89
C SER A 90 1.85 -10.69 -0.68
N LEU A 91 1.45 -10.31 0.55
CA LEU A 91 1.08 -8.92 0.87
C LEU A 91 2.30 -7.99 0.96
N TRP A 92 3.49 -8.52 1.26
CA TRP A 92 4.69 -7.70 1.43
C TRP A 92 5.09 -6.92 0.16
N PRO A 93 5.11 -7.54 -1.04
CA PRO A 93 5.26 -6.80 -2.30
C PRO A 93 4.21 -5.70 -2.50
N LEU A 94 2.95 -5.97 -2.18
CA LEU A 94 1.85 -5.01 -2.35
C LEU A 94 2.02 -3.80 -1.44
N PHE A 95 2.45 -4.00 -0.19
CA PHE A 95 2.72 -2.91 0.75
C PHE A 95 3.82 -1.97 0.23
N GLY A 96 4.90 -2.54 -0.32
CA GLY A 96 5.97 -1.77 -0.94
C GLY A 96 5.46 -0.90 -2.09
N ILE A 97 4.68 -1.47 -3.00
CA ILE A 97 4.14 -0.75 -4.17
C ILE A 97 3.16 0.36 -3.73
N ALA A 98 2.25 0.07 -2.79
CA ALA A 98 1.28 1.04 -2.28
C ALA A 98 1.97 2.26 -1.65
N ASN A 99 3.05 2.05 -0.90
CA ASN A 99 3.83 3.14 -0.31
C ASN A 99 4.49 4.04 -1.36
N GLN A 100 5.02 3.44 -2.44
CA GLN A 100 5.61 4.22 -3.53
C GLN A 100 4.55 5.03 -4.28
N LEU A 101 3.36 4.46 -4.46
CA LEU A 101 2.23 5.15 -5.10
C LEU A 101 1.76 6.34 -4.25
N LEU A 102 1.64 6.17 -2.93
CA LEU A 102 1.30 7.26 -2.01
C LEU A 102 2.37 8.36 -2.02
N ALA A 103 3.66 7.98 -2.00
CA ALA A 103 4.77 8.93 -2.06
C ALA A 103 4.78 9.71 -3.38
N ALA A 104 4.51 9.05 -4.51
CA ALA A 104 4.40 9.70 -5.81
C ALA A 104 3.25 10.73 -5.83
N ILE A 105 2.06 10.36 -5.33
CA ILE A 105 0.91 11.27 -5.22
C ILE A 105 1.25 12.46 -4.33
N ALA A 106 1.84 12.23 -3.15
CA ALA A 106 2.20 13.30 -2.22
C ALA A 106 3.18 14.30 -2.86
N LEU A 107 4.22 13.79 -3.53
CA LEU A 107 5.19 14.63 -4.23
C LEU A 107 4.55 15.37 -5.42
N CYS A 108 3.65 14.74 -6.17
CA CYS A 108 2.87 15.41 -7.21
C CYS A 108 2.02 16.55 -6.64
N VAL A 109 1.32 16.32 -5.54
CA VAL A 109 0.49 17.35 -4.86
C VAL A 109 1.33 18.51 -4.37
N VAL A 110 2.45 18.24 -3.69
CA VAL A 110 3.38 19.30 -3.23
C VAL A 110 3.92 20.10 -4.41
N THR A 111 4.31 19.43 -5.49
CA THR A 111 4.79 20.06 -6.73
C THR A 111 3.70 20.97 -7.32
N THR A 112 2.46 20.47 -7.41
CA THR A 112 1.29 21.24 -7.89
C THR A 112 1.05 22.48 -7.02
N ILE A 113 1.11 22.36 -5.70
CA ILE A 113 0.93 23.48 -4.78
C ILE A 113 2.02 24.54 -5.00
N LEU A 114 3.29 24.15 -5.15
CA LEU A 114 4.39 25.10 -5.39
C LEU A 114 4.23 25.87 -6.70
N PHE A 115 3.78 25.21 -7.77
CA PHE A 115 3.42 25.88 -9.02
C PHE A 115 2.25 26.85 -8.83
N ARG A 116 1.21 26.43 -8.10
CA ARG A 116 0.04 27.28 -7.84
C ARG A 116 0.35 28.47 -6.94
N THR A 117 1.26 28.38 -5.98
CA THR A 117 1.60 29.50 -5.08
C THR A 117 2.67 30.44 -5.66
N ASN A 118 2.97 30.34 -6.97
CA ASN A 118 4.02 31.11 -7.65
C ASN A 118 5.42 30.98 -6.98
N ARG A 119 5.67 29.84 -6.32
CA ARG A 119 6.95 29.50 -5.67
C ARG A 119 7.82 28.63 -6.58
N VAL A 120 7.81 28.92 -7.89
CA VAL A 120 8.42 28.09 -8.94
C VAL A 120 9.91 27.82 -8.68
N ARG A 121 10.62 28.77 -8.05
CA ARG A 121 12.04 28.62 -7.66
C ARG A 121 12.31 27.44 -6.70
N TYR A 122 11.30 26.94 -6.01
CA TYR A 122 11.40 25.84 -5.04
C TYR A 122 10.86 24.51 -5.56
N VAL A 123 10.29 24.49 -6.77
CA VAL A 123 9.67 23.28 -7.36
C VAL A 123 10.65 22.10 -7.38
N TRP A 124 11.94 22.36 -7.67
CA TRP A 124 12.98 21.35 -7.74
C TRP A 124 13.10 20.51 -6.46
N VAL A 125 12.78 21.07 -5.29
CA VAL A 125 12.82 20.38 -3.99
C VAL A 125 11.87 19.18 -3.96
N SER A 126 10.74 19.28 -4.65
CA SER A 126 9.74 18.19 -4.77
C SER A 126 9.89 17.40 -6.07
N LEU A 127 10.25 18.06 -7.17
CA LEU A 127 10.36 17.45 -8.48
C LEU A 127 11.56 16.50 -8.58
N VAL A 128 12.71 16.83 -7.97
CA VAL A 128 13.90 15.95 -8.00
C VAL A 128 13.63 14.63 -7.28
N PRO A 129 13.13 14.61 -6.02
CA PRO A 129 12.71 13.37 -5.38
C PRO A 129 11.63 12.62 -6.15
N LEU A 130 10.67 13.32 -6.78
CA LEU A 130 9.64 12.69 -7.61
C LEU A 130 10.25 11.95 -8.80
N CYS A 131 11.12 12.61 -9.56
CA CYS A 131 11.79 11.99 -10.72
C CYS A 131 12.64 10.79 -10.30
N TRP A 132 13.37 10.90 -9.19
CA TRP A 132 14.15 9.78 -8.64
C TRP A 132 13.26 8.61 -8.23
N LEU A 133 12.19 8.90 -7.47
CA LEU A 133 11.22 7.91 -7.03
C LEU A 133 10.61 7.18 -8.23
N LEU A 134 10.13 7.92 -9.24
CA LEU A 134 9.57 7.34 -10.46
C LEU A 134 10.58 6.47 -11.20
N ALA A 135 11.84 6.92 -11.33
CA ALA A 135 12.87 6.13 -11.98
C ALA A 135 13.10 4.79 -11.27
N VAL A 136 13.27 4.81 -9.94
CA VAL A 136 13.51 3.60 -9.15
C VAL A 136 12.28 2.69 -9.15
N THR A 137 11.09 3.23 -8.88
CA THR A 137 9.85 2.45 -8.78
C THR A 137 9.45 1.85 -10.13
N MET A 138 9.57 2.60 -11.23
CA MET A 138 9.24 2.06 -12.56
C MET A 138 10.25 1.00 -13.00
N THR A 139 11.54 1.20 -12.72
CA THR A 139 12.57 0.20 -13.02
C THR A 139 12.36 -1.08 -12.21
N ALA A 140 12.09 -0.95 -10.91
CA ALA A 140 11.82 -2.08 -10.03
C ALA A 140 10.55 -2.82 -10.44
N GLY A 141 9.47 -2.11 -10.77
CA GLY A 141 8.21 -2.69 -11.24
C GLY A 141 8.40 -3.47 -12.55
N TYR A 142 9.11 -2.89 -13.51
CA TYR A 142 9.45 -3.57 -14.76
C TYR A 142 10.26 -4.85 -14.51
N GLN A 143 11.30 -4.79 -13.67
CA GLN A 143 12.10 -5.97 -13.31
C GLN A 143 11.27 -7.03 -12.57
N LYS A 144 10.35 -6.62 -11.68
CA LYS A 144 9.47 -7.54 -10.96
C LYS A 144 8.52 -8.31 -11.88
N ILE A 145 8.05 -7.69 -12.97
CA ILE A 145 7.16 -8.37 -13.92
C ILE A 145 7.96 -9.26 -14.89
N PHE A 146 9.00 -8.70 -15.52
CA PHE A 146 9.63 -9.28 -16.72
C PHE A 146 11.02 -9.88 -16.53
N SER A 147 11.64 -9.75 -15.35
CA SER A 147 12.99 -10.28 -15.16
C SER A 147 13.04 -11.81 -15.35
N PRO A 148 14.04 -12.34 -16.08
CA PRO A 148 14.21 -13.79 -16.23
C PRO A 148 14.72 -14.46 -14.95
N HIS A 149 15.19 -13.68 -13.97
CA HIS A 149 15.67 -14.21 -12.70
C HIS A 149 14.50 -14.63 -11.81
N LEU A 150 14.47 -15.91 -11.44
CA LEU A 150 13.45 -16.55 -10.59
C LEU A 150 13.18 -15.83 -9.26
N ARG A 151 14.19 -15.16 -8.68
CA ARG A 151 14.04 -14.42 -7.41
C ARG A 151 13.42 -13.04 -7.56
N ILE A 152 13.35 -12.54 -8.81
CA ILE A 152 12.96 -11.17 -9.11
C ILE A 152 11.67 -11.18 -9.91
N GLY A 153 11.60 -11.92 -11.02
CA GLY A 153 10.47 -11.93 -11.93
C GLY A 153 9.33 -12.84 -11.51
N PHE A 154 8.15 -12.27 -11.27
CA PHE A 154 6.93 -13.00 -10.95
C PHE A 154 6.54 -13.98 -12.07
N LEU A 155 6.58 -13.53 -13.34
CA LEU A 155 6.22 -14.38 -14.47
C LEU A 155 7.22 -15.52 -14.70
N ALA A 156 8.51 -15.27 -14.46
CA ALA A 156 9.55 -16.29 -14.55
C ALA A 156 9.41 -17.34 -13.44
N HIS A 157 9.10 -16.91 -12.21
CA HIS A 157 8.85 -17.81 -11.08
C HIS A 157 7.60 -18.66 -11.29
N ALA A 158 6.50 -18.05 -11.72
CA ALA A 158 5.26 -18.76 -12.07
C ALA A 158 5.48 -19.80 -13.17
N ALA A 159 6.30 -19.49 -14.19
CA ALA A 159 6.61 -20.40 -15.29
C ALA A 159 7.43 -21.62 -14.84
N ASP A 160 8.46 -21.42 -14.00
CA ASP A 160 9.26 -22.52 -13.46
C ASP A 160 8.44 -23.43 -12.54
N LEU A 161 7.66 -22.87 -11.63
CA LEU A 161 6.75 -23.66 -10.79
C LEU A 161 5.73 -24.44 -11.62
N SER A 162 5.19 -23.83 -12.69
CA SER A 162 4.27 -24.51 -13.61
C SER A 162 4.95 -25.68 -14.34
N ALA A 163 6.20 -25.50 -14.77
CA ALA A 163 6.99 -26.54 -15.44
C ALA A 163 7.31 -27.70 -14.49
N ARG A 164 7.70 -27.41 -13.25
CA ARG A 164 7.95 -28.44 -12.21
C ARG A 164 6.69 -29.22 -11.85
N LEU A 165 5.54 -28.54 -11.81
CA LEU A 165 4.25 -29.16 -11.58
C LEU A 165 3.88 -30.13 -12.71
N ALA A 166 4.09 -29.72 -13.97
CA ALA A 166 3.86 -30.56 -15.14
C ALA A 166 4.82 -31.76 -15.22
N ALA A 167 6.06 -31.58 -14.77
CA ALA A 167 7.07 -32.64 -14.72
C ALA A 167 6.88 -33.65 -13.57
N GLY A 168 5.89 -33.44 -12.68
CA GLY A 168 5.68 -34.29 -11.51
C GLY A 168 6.80 -34.17 -10.44
N ALA A 169 7.62 -33.12 -10.52
CA ALA A 169 8.75 -32.89 -9.61
C ALA A 169 8.35 -32.23 -8.28
N VAL A 170 7.06 -31.98 -8.07
CA VAL A 170 6.50 -31.37 -6.85
C VAL A 170 5.91 -32.47 -5.95
N PRO A 171 6.33 -32.56 -4.68
CA PRO A 171 5.76 -33.52 -3.73
C PRO A 171 4.24 -33.38 -3.62
N ALA A 172 3.53 -34.51 -3.51
CA ALA A 172 2.06 -34.53 -3.47
C ALA A 172 1.45 -33.61 -2.40
N GLU A 173 2.13 -33.51 -1.26
CA GLU A 173 1.74 -32.66 -0.12
C GLU A 173 1.81 -31.15 -0.43
N LYS A 174 2.65 -30.74 -1.39
CA LYS A 174 2.88 -29.32 -1.75
C LYS A 174 2.16 -28.88 -3.03
N LEU A 175 1.35 -29.75 -3.64
CA LEU A 175 0.68 -29.45 -4.90
C LEU A 175 -0.31 -28.29 -4.77
N ALA A 176 -1.10 -28.27 -3.70
CA ALA A 176 -2.07 -27.20 -3.45
C ALA A 176 -1.37 -25.84 -3.23
N GLU A 177 -0.34 -25.83 -2.38
CA GLU A 177 0.47 -24.65 -2.10
C GLU A 177 1.15 -24.11 -3.36
N THR A 178 1.76 -24.98 -4.16
CA THR A 178 2.44 -24.59 -5.40
C THR A 178 1.48 -23.95 -6.40
N ARG A 179 0.22 -24.44 -6.48
CA ARG A 179 -0.81 -23.82 -7.32
C ARG A 179 -1.21 -22.43 -6.83
N THR A 180 -1.33 -22.25 -5.51
CA THR A 180 -1.59 -20.94 -4.91
C THR A 180 -0.45 -19.97 -5.20
N LEU A 181 0.81 -20.39 -5.07
CA LEU A 181 1.97 -19.55 -5.38
C LEU A 181 1.98 -19.11 -6.86
N ILE A 182 1.73 -20.03 -7.80
CA ILE A 182 1.62 -19.69 -9.23
C ILE A 182 0.52 -18.66 -9.48
N PHE A 183 -0.63 -18.81 -8.83
CA PHE A 183 -1.73 -17.85 -8.94
C PHE A 183 -1.34 -16.49 -8.38
N ASN A 184 -0.74 -16.46 -7.18
CA ASN A 184 -0.30 -15.24 -6.53
C ASN A 184 0.75 -14.50 -7.35
N ASP A 185 1.75 -15.18 -7.92
CA ASP A 185 2.75 -14.54 -8.78
C ASP A 185 2.12 -13.89 -10.02
N ARG A 186 1.14 -14.55 -10.64
CA ARG A 186 0.42 -14.00 -11.80
C ARG A 186 -0.43 -12.79 -11.39
N LEU A 187 -1.11 -12.90 -10.25
CA LEU A 187 -1.90 -11.80 -9.68
C LEU A 187 -1.00 -10.60 -9.37
N ASP A 188 0.14 -10.83 -8.71
CA ASP A 188 1.12 -9.81 -8.36
C ASP A 188 1.72 -9.13 -9.60
N ALA A 189 1.97 -9.89 -10.67
CA ALA A 189 2.41 -9.33 -11.95
C ALA A 189 1.35 -8.38 -12.55
N VAL A 190 0.08 -8.79 -12.55
CA VAL A 190 -1.04 -7.96 -13.05
C VAL A 190 -1.23 -6.72 -12.18
N LEU A 191 -1.26 -6.88 -10.86
CA LEU A 191 -1.42 -5.78 -9.91
C LEU A 191 -0.27 -4.78 -10.00
N THR A 192 0.97 -5.26 -10.11
CA THR A 192 2.15 -4.40 -10.33
C THR A 192 2.00 -3.59 -11.61
N GLY A 193 1.60 -4.23 -12.72
CA GLY A 193 1.38 -3.54 -13.99
C GLY A 193 0.27 -2.49 -13.91
N LEU A 194 -0.85 -2.83 -13.26
CA LEU A 194 -1.95 -1.90 -13.03
C LEU A 194 -1.50 -0.66 -12.23
N PHE A 195 -0.76 -0.87 -11.14
CA PHE A 195 -0.25 0.23 -10.32
C PHE A 195 0.74 1.12 -11.08
N MET A 196 1.63 0.53 -11.89
CA MET A 196 2.54 1.30 -12.74
C MET A 196 1.77 2.21 -13.70
N VAL A 197 0.74 1.68 -14.37
CA VAL A 197 -0.12 2.48 -15.27
C VAL A 197 -0.82 3.59 -14.50
N LEU A 198 -1.39 3.31 -13.33
CA LEU A 198 -2.06 4.30 -12.50
C LEU A 198 -1.13 5.45 -12.10
N VAL A 199 0.10 5.15 -11.66
CA VAL A 199 1.10 6.17 -11.33
C VAL A 199 1.43 7.02 -12.55
N LEU A 200 1.63 6.42 -13.73
CA LEU A 200 1.90 7.17 -14.96
C LEU A 200 0.74 8.11 -15.33
N VAL A 201 -0.51 7.67 -15.16
CA VAL A 201 -1.69 8.52 -15.38
C VAL A 201 -1.69 9.72 -14.43
N ILE A 202 -1.46 9.50 -13.13
CA ILE A 202 -1.44 10.57 -12.12
C ILE A 202 -0.33 11.58 -12.41
N VAL A 203 0.87 11.10 -12.77
CA VAL A 203 1.99 11.97 -13.13
C VAL A 203 1.69 12.75 -14.40
N ALA A 204 1.08 12.12 -15.40
CA ALA A 204 0.69 12.80 -16.65
C ALA A 204 -0.37 13.89 -16.40
N GLU A 205 -1.37 13.64 -15.57
CA GLU A 205 -2.37 14.64 -15.15
C GLU A 205 -1.71 15.80 -14.40
N SER A 206 -0.82 15.49 -13.45
CA SER A 206 -0.09 16.50 -12.68
C SER A 206 0.82 17.35 -13.57
N ALA A 207 1.57 16.72 -14.47
CA ALA A 207 2.43 17.41 -15.42
C ALA A 207 1.63 18.32 -16.37
N ARG A 208 0.46 17.86 -16.84
CA ARG A 208 -0.46 18.69 -17.64
C ARG A 208 -0.93 19.91 -16.86
N GLN A 209 -1.24 19.74 -15.58
CA GLN A 209 -1.62 20.86 -14.71
C GLN A 209 -0.47 21.86 -14.54
N TRP A 210 0.76 21.39 -14.28
CA TRP A 210 1.93 22.26 -14.16
C TRP A 210 2.20 23.03 -15.45
N TYR A 211 2.09 22.38 -16.61
CA TYR A 211 2.23 23.02 -17.91
C TYR A 211 1.17 24.11 -18.13
N ARG A 212 -0.10 23.86 -17.76
CA ARG A 212 -1.17 24.86 -17.86
C ARG A 212 -0.88 26.10 -17.01
N VAL A 213 -0.42 25.91 -15.78
CA VAL A 213 -0.02 27.01 -14.88
C VAL A 213 1.15 27.81 -15.47
N LEU A 214 2.19 27.14 -15.98
CA LEU A 214 3.33 27.80 -16.60
C LEU A 214 2.99 28.53 -17.90
N SER A 215 2.05 28.01 -18.69
CA SER A 215 1.59 28.63 -19.94
C SER A 215 0.64 29.82 -19.74
N GLY A 216 0.35 30.23 -18.49
CA GLY A 216 -0.55 31.34 -18.17
C GLY A 216 -2.04 31.05 -18.44
N ARG A 217 -2.41 29.79 -18.68
CA ARG A 217 -3.78 29.38 -19.05
C ARG A 217 -4.71 29.13 -17.85
N GLN A 218 -4.19 29.16 -16.62
CA GLN A 218 -4.96 29.06 -15.38
C GLN A 218 -4.47 30.09 -14.39
N GLU A 219 -5.38 30.90 -13.84
CA GLU A 219 -5.06 31.81 -12.75
C GLU A 219 -4.68 31.02 -11.49
N VAL A 220 -3.71 31.57 -10.78
CA VAL A 220 -3.25 31.15 -9.45
C VAL A 220 -4.40 31.36 -8.46
N ALA A 221 -5.34 30.42 -8.40
CA ALA A 221 -6.31 30.40 -7.33
C ALA A 221 -5.56 29.95 -6.06
N VAL A 222 -5.16 30.91 -5.24
CA VAL A 222 -4.79 30.71 -3.85
C VAL A 222 -6.05 30.20 -3.17
N ALA A 223 -6.07 28.93 -2.76
CA ALA A 223 -7.14 28.47 -1.90
C ALA A 223 -7.01 29.25 -0.59
N GLU A 224 -7.96 30.15 -0.40
CA GLU A 224 -8.25 30.92 0.78
C GLU A 224 -8.42 29.96 1.97
N TYR A 225 -7.36 29.81 2.78
CA TYR A 225 -7.41 29.16 4.10
C TYR A 225 -6.83 30.11 5.15
N ALA A 226 -7.16 31.40 5.03
CA ALA A 226 -6.76 32.44 5.98
C ALA A 226 -7.95 33.24 6.55
N THR A 227 -9.17 32.72 6.46
CA THR A 227 -10.34 33.32 7.12
C THR A 227 -11.17 32.24 7.80
N ALA A 228 -10.75 31.90 9.01
CA ALA A 228 -11.63 31.44 10.06
C ALA A 228 -11.07 32.04 11.36
N ASP A 229 -11.52 33.26 11.65
CA ASP A 229 -11.51 33.82 12.99
C ASP A 229 -12.32 32.94 13.95
#